data_AF-A0A525P9N6-F1
#
_entry.id   AF-A0A525P9N6-F1
#
_cell.length_a   1.000
_cell.length_b   1.000
_cell.length_c   1.000
_cell.angle_alpha   90.00
_cell.angle_beta   90.00
_cell.angle_gamma   90.00
#
_symmetry.space_group_name_H-M   'P 1'
#
loop_
_entity.id
_entity.type
_entity.pdbx_description
1 polymer ?
#
loop_
_entity_poly.entity_id
_entity_poly.type
_entity_poly.pdbx_seq_one_letter_code
_entity_poly.pdbx_strand_id
1 'polypeptide(L)'
;MSQMREAALTSKAWPFEEARRVLKRYANKTPEKGYVLFETGYGPSGLPHIGTFGEVARTTMVRRAFEVISDIPTRLICFSDDLDGMRKVPGNVPDPEALVEHLQRPLTSVP
;
A
#
# COMPACT_ATOMS: atom_id res chain seq x y z
N MET A 1 10.33 15.22 -24.04
CA MET A 1 10.12 14.44 -22.80
C MET A 1 11.48 14.12 -22.21
N SER A 2 11.61 13.83 -20.91
CA SER A 2 12.91 13.38 -20.38
C SER A 2 13.23 11.98 -20.89
N GLN A 3 14.52 11.66 -21.10
CA GLN A 3 14.98 10.32 -21.49
C GLN A 3 14.43 9.23 -20.57
N MET A 4 14.32 9.54 -19.27
CA MET A 4 13.77 8.65 -18.26
C MET A 4 12.26 8.38 -18.45
N ARG A 5 11.48 9.38 -18.89
CA ARG A 5 10.04 9.21 -19.17
C ARG A 5 9.79 8.37 -20.42
N GLU A 6 10.60 8.53 -21.46
CA GLU A 6 10.52 7.71 -22.67
C GLU A 6 10.84 6.23 -22.39
N ALA A 7 11.88 5.98 -21.61
CA ALA A 7 12.22 4.63 -21.14
C ALA A 7 11.09 4.03 -20.28
N ALA A 8 10.49 4.83 -19.39
CA ALA A 8 9.38 4.41 -18.56
C ALA A 8 8.12 4.04 -19.36
N LEU A 9 7.79 4.81 -20.40
CA LEU A 9 6.62 4.57 -21.24
C LEU A 9 6.73 3.24 -22.02
N THR A 10 7.93 2.81 -22.38
CA THR A 10 8.19 1.57 -23.15
C THR A 10 8.61 0.38 -22.29
N SER A 11 8.92 0.61 -21.00
CA SER A 11 9.33 -0.44 -20.07
C SER A 11 8.26 -1.53 -19.90
N LYS A 12 8.72 -2.79 -19.96
CA LYS A 12 7.94 -4.01 -19.70
C LYS A 12 7.92 -4.40 -18.22
N ALA A 13 8.56 -3.62 -17.34
CA ALA A 13 8.46 -3.89 -15.91
C ALA A 13 7.00 -3.68 -15.45
N TRP A 14 6.47 -4.63 -14.70
CA TRP A 14 5.07 -4.67 -14.28
C TRP A 14 4.54 -3.36 -13.65
N PRO A 15 5.31 -2.55 -12.89
CA PRO A 15 4.77 -1.31 -12.32
C PRO A 15 4.40 -0.30 -13.40
N PHE A 16 5.15 -0.25 -14.51
CA PHE A 16 4.87 0.64 -15.62
C PHE A 16 3.69 0.15 -16.45
N GLU A 17 3.45 -1.17 -16.53
CA GLU A 17 2.24 -1.71 -17.14
C GLU A 17 0.98 -1.27 -16.38
N GLU A 18 0.98 -1.42 -15.05
CA GLU A 18 -0.13 -0.99 -14.22
C GLU A 18 -0.29 0.53 -14.20
N ALA A 19 0.82 1.29 -14.13
CA ALA A 19 0.79 2.75 -14.22
C ALA A 19 0.14 3.24 -15.53
N ARG A 20 0.45 2.60 -16.68
CA ARG A 20 -0.19 2.93 -17.97
C ARG A 20 -1.68 2.63 -17.98
N ARG A 21 -2.12 1.54 -17.33
CA ARG A 21 -3.56 1.21 -17.18
C ARG A 21 -4.28 2.27 -16.35
N VAL A 22 -3.69 2.71 -15.25
CA VAL A 22 -4.22 3.80 -14.42
C VAL A 22 -4.29 5.10 -15.22
N LEU A 23 -3.21 5.49 -15.90
CA LEU A 23 -3.15 6.72 -16.69
C LEU A 23 -4.20 6.73 -17.81
N LYS A 24 -4.40 5.59 -18.49
CA LYS A 24 -5.44 5.42 -19.50
C LYS A 24 -6.84 5.66 -18.94
N ARG A 25 -7.13 5.19 -17.71
CA ARG A 25 -8.43 5.40 -17.04
C ARG A 25 -8.75 6.87 -16.81
N TYR A 26 -7.73 7.68 -16.54
CA TYR A 26 -7.88 9.13 -16.35
C TYR A 26 -7.83 9.93 -17.66
N ALA A 27 -7.67 9.28 -18.82
CA ALA A 27 -7.56 9.92 -20.13
C ALA A 27 -6.54 11.09 -20.16
N ASN A 28 -5.45 10.96 -19.41
CA ASN A 28 -4.44 12.00 -19.20
C ASN A 28 -4.98 13.33 -18.61
N LYS A 29 -6.13 13.30 -17.93
CA LYS A 29 -6.71 14.47 -17.25
C LYS A 29 -6.62 14.34 -15.75
N THR A 30 -6.20 15.42 -15.09
CA THR A 30 -6.23 15.52 -13.63
C THR A 30 -7.69 15.50 -13.16
N PRO A 31 -8.05 14.64 -12.18
CA PRO A 31 -9.39 14.63 -11.59
C PRO A 31 -9.76 15.96 -10.93
N GLU A 32 -11.06 16.23 -10.74
CA GLU A 32 -11.54 17.45 -10.05
C GLU A 32 -10.93 17.64 -8.66
N LYS A 33 -10.73 16.54 -7.92
CA LYS A 33 -10.06 16.56 -6.60
C LYS A 33 -8.56 16.88 -6.66
N GLY A 34 -7.97 17.05 -7.84
CA GLY A 34 -6.60 17.50 -8.06
C GLY A 34 -5.53 16.41 -8.08
N TYR A 35 -5.85 15.15 -7.75
CA TYR A 35 -4.86 14.06 -7.68
C TYR A 35 -5.47 12.68 -7.93
N VAL A 36 -4.61 11.72 -8.30
CA VAL A 36 -4.91 10.28 -8.26
C VAL A 36 -4.57 9.75 -6.87
N LEU A 37 -5.56 9.11 -6.23
CA LEU A 37 -5.39 8.50 -4.92
C LEU A 37 -4.92 7.06 -5.09
N PHE A 38 -3.79 6.73 -4.48
CA PHE A 38 -3.30 5.38 -4.28
C PHE A 38 -3.55 4.98 -2.83
N GLU A 39 -3.86 3.70 -2.63
CA GLU A 39 -4.20 3.16 -1.33
C GLU A 39 -3.45 1.85 -1.10
N THR A 40 -2.99 1.67 0.13
CA THR A 40 -2.39 0.43 0.60
C THR A 40 -2.77 0.25 2.06
N GLY A 41 -2.72 -0.98 2.55
CA GLY A 41 -2.98 -1.26 3.94
C GLY A 41 -2.35 -2.55 4.38
N TYR A 42 -2.31 -2.72 5.69
CA TYR A 42 -1.81 -3.93 6.34
C TYR A 42 -2.58 -4.18 7.64
N GLY A 43 -2.73 -5.45 7.99
CA GLY A 43 -3.26 -5.86 9.28
C GLY A 43 -2.14 -5.94 10.33
N PRO A 44 -2.17 -5.17 11.44
CA PRO A 44 -1.12 -5.16 12.46
C PRO A 44 -1.25 -6.34 13.44
N SER A 45 -1.71 -7.51 12.97
CA SER A 45 -2.03 -8.67 13.82
C SER A 45 -0.82 -9.50 14.26
N GLY A 46 0.38 -9.11 13.84
CA GLY A 46 1.64 -9.74 14.20
C GLY A 46 2.82 -8.90 13.74
N LEU A 47 4.04 -9.38 14.02
CA LEU A 47 5.25 -8.68 13.58
C LEU A 47 5.28 -8.58 12.05
N PRO A 48 5.52 -7.39 11.48
CA PRO A 48 5.64 -7.22 10.04
C PRO A 48 6.70 -8.15 9.45
N HIS A 49 6.35 -8.83 8.36
CA HIS A 49 7.26 -9.69 7.61
C HIS A 49 7.39 -9.21 6.17
N ILE A 50 8.25 -9.88 5.38
CA ILE A 50 8.50 -9.49 3.99
C ILE A 50 7.22 -9.46 3.13
N GLY A 51 6.18 -10.21 3.50
CA GLY A 51 4.87 -10.19 2.85
C GLY A 51 4.13 -8.88 3.08
N THR A 52 4.03 -8.45 4.35
CA THR A 52 3.47 -7.14 4.75
C THR A 52 4.22 -6.00 4.07
N PHE A 53 5.56 -6.07 4.04
CA PHE A 53 6.36 -5.09 3.29
C PHE A 53 6.01 -5.12 1.80
N GLY A 54 5.88 -6.31 1.20
CA GLY A 54 5.49 -6.48 -0.19
C GLY A 54 4.13 -5.87 -0.54
N GLU A 55 3.15 -5.93 0.36
CA GLU A 55 1.84 -5.29 0.19
C GLU A 55 1.96 -3.76 0.05
N VAL A 56 2.71 -3.13 0.95
CA VAL A 56 2.95 -1.67 0.93
C VAL A 56 3.86 -1.27 -0.24
N ALA A 57 4.89 -2.06 -0.50
CA ALA A 57 5.88 -1.78 -1.54
C ALA A 57 5.26 -1.81 -2.94
N ARG A 58 4.37 -2.77 -3.23
CA ARG A 58 3.74 -2.90 -4.57
C ARG A 58 2.95 -1.65 -4.96
N THR A 59 2.10 -1.12 -4.07
CA THR A 59 1.37 0.13 -4.34
C THR A 59 2.34 1.28 -4.58
N THR A 60 3.40 1.37 -3.78
CA THR A 60 4.43 2.42 -3.92
C THR A 60 5.17 2.31 -5.25
N MET A 61 5.50 1.10 -5.72
CA MET A 61 6.13 0.88 -7.02
C MET A 61 5.25 1.36 -8.18
N VAL A 62 3.96 1.03 -8.16
CA VAL A 62 3.01 1.49 -9.21
C VAL A 62 2.82 3.00 -9.15
N ARG A 63 2.64 3.57 -7.95
CA ARG A 63 2.54 5.03 -7.77
C ARG A 63 3.77 5.73 -8.33
N ARG A 64 4.97 5.24 -8.02
CA ARG A 64 6.21 5.85 -8.52
C ARG A 64 6.33 5.74 -10.03
N ALA A 65 5.99 4.58 -10.60
CA ALA A 65 5.95 4.40 -12.04
C ALA A 65 4.95 5.37 -12.71
N PHE A 66 3.79 5.59 -12.09
CA PHE A 66 2.78 6.55 -12.53
C PHE A 66 3.31 7.99 -12.52
N GLU A 67 3.95 8.44 -11.45
CA GLU A 67 4.57 9.77 -11.36
C GLU A 67 5.66 10.00 -12.42
N VAL A 68 6.35 8.95 -12.87
CA VAL A 68 7.37 9.07 -13.92
C VAL A 68 6.73 9.27 -15.30
N ILE A 69 5.58 8.65 -15.56
CA ILE A 69 4.91 8.71 -16.88
C ILE A 69 3.81 9.77 -16.97
N SER A 70 3.41 10.36 -15.84
CA SER A 70 2.28 11.29 -15.72
C SER A 70 2.64 12.51 -14.88
N ASP A 71 2.09 13.66 -15.26
CA ASP A 71 2.20 14.92 -14.50
C ASP A 71 1.03 15.10 -13.52
N ILE A 72 0.11 14.12 -13.45
CA ILE A 72 -1.04 14.19 -12.54
C ILE A 72 -0.54 14.01 -11.11
N PRO A 73 -0.86 14.91 -10.17
CA PRO A 73 -0.47 14.77 -8.77
C PRO A 73 -0.98 13.46 -8.17
N THR A 74 -0.23 12.90 -7.22
CA THR A 74 -0.64 11.67 -6.53
C THR A 74 -0.69 11.87 -5.01
N ARG A 75 -1.52 11.07 -4.36
CA ARG A 75 -1.55 10.94 -2.89
C ARG A 75 -1.56 9.46 -2.54
N LEU A 76 -0.85 9.07 -1.50
CA LEU A 76 -0.89 7.72 -0.93
C LEU A 76 -1.59 7.79 0.43
N ILE A 77 -2.60 6.95 0.62
CA ILE A 77 -3.14 6.64 1.95
C ILE A 77 -2.67 5.24 2.32
N CYS A 78 -2.02 5.12 3.47
CA CYS A 78 -1.67 3.85 4.09
C CYS A 78 -2.60 3.68 5.28
N PHE A 79 -3.42 2.64 5.28
CA PHE A 79 -4.30 2.32 6.41
C PHE A 79 -3.75 1.13 7.19
N SER A 80 -4.05 1.11 8.49
CA SER A 80 -3.78 -0.02 9.37
C SER A 80 -5.15 -0.56 9.80
N ASP A 81 -5.39 -1.85 9.60
CA ASP A 81 -6.62 -2.50 10.05
C ASP A 81 -6.54 -2.84 11.55
N ASP A 82 -6.24 -1.84 12.39
CA ASP A 82 -6.02 -2.00 13.83
C ASP A 82 -7.32 -2.18 14.64
N LEU A 83 -8.47 -2.01 13.99
CA LEU A 83 -9.78 -2.32 14.56
C LEU A 83 -10.15 -3.81 14.44
N ASP A 84 -9.41 -4.60 13.68
CA ASP A 84 -9.62 -6.05 13.59
C ASP A 84 -9.39 -6.71 14.95
N GLY A 85 -10.18 -7.74 15.25
CA GLY A 85 -10.04 -8.51 16.49
C GLY A 85 -8.77 -9.36 16.49
N MET A 86 -8.04 -9.41 17.61
CA MET A 86 -6.91 -10.34 17.79
C MET A 86 -7.42 -11.80 17.80
N ARG A 87 -7.26 -12.49 16.66
CA ARG A 87 -7.81 -13.85 16.45
C ARG A 87 -6.95 -14.95 17.09
N LYS A 88 -5.65 -14.70 17.23
CA LYS A 88 -4.66 -15.64 17.75
C LYS A 88 -3.61 -14.86 18.52
N VAL A 89 -3.07 -15.45 19.57
CA VAL A 89 -1.90 -14.93 20.29
C VAL A 89 -0.64 -15.31 19.50
N PRO A 90 0.21 -14.36 19.10
CA PRO A 90 1.50 -14.68 18.50
C PRO A 90 2.41 -15.40 19.50
N GLY A 91 3.11 -16.46 19.07
CA GLY A 91 4.01 -17.19 19.97
C GLY A 91 5.38 -16.53 20.17
N ASN A 92 5.64 -15.42 19.48
CA ASN A 92 6.94 -14.74 19.40
C ASN A 92 6.95 -13.36 20.07
N VAL A 93 5.89 -13.02 20.80
CA VAL A 93 5.80 -11.78 21.58
C VAL A 93 6.12 -12.07 23.05
N PRO A 94 6.58 -11.06 23.82
CA PRO A 94 6.77 -11.20 25.26
C PRO A 94 5.44 -11.57 25.93
N ASP A 95 5.49 -12.47 26.91
CA ASP A 95 4.36 -12.86 27.75
C ASP A 95 3.04 -13.17 26.97
N PRO A 96 3.05 -14.20 26.10
CA PRO A 96 1.87 -14.55 25.31
C PRO A 96 0.67 -14.98 26.17
N GLU A 97 0.92 -15.45 27.40
CA GLU A 97 -0.12 -15.89 28.33
C GLU A 97 -0.99 -14.71 28.80
N ALA A 98 -0.37 -13.55 29.06
CA ALA A 98 -1.08 -12.31 29.36
C ALA A 98 -2.01 -11.85 28.21
N LEU A 99 -1.71 -12.21 26.96
CA LEU A 99 -2.50 -11.78 25.80
C LEU A 99 -3.77 -12.61 25.57
N VAL A 100 -3.92 -13.76 26.22
CA VAL A 100 -5.08 -14.65 26.01
C VAL A 100 -6.40 -13.97 26.38
N GLU A 101 -6.42 -13.14 27.43
CA GLU A 101 -7.63 -12.40 27.86
C GLU A 101 -8.04 -11.26 26.91
N HIS A 102 -7.16 -10.92 25.96
CA HIS A 102 -7.37 -9.87 24.97
C HIS A 102 -7.82 -10.42 23.60
N LEU A 103 -8.01 -11.74 23.47
CA LEU A 103 -8.57 -12.33 22.25
C LEU A 103 -9.89 -11.66 21.85
N GLN A 104 -10.11 -11.51 20.54
CA GLN A 104 -11.25 -10.82 19.92
C GLN A 104 -11.37 -9.32 20.22
N ARG A 105 -10.52 -8.73 21.08
CA ARG A 105 -10.46 -7.27 21.21
C ARG A 105 -9.79 -6.66 19.97
N PRO A 106 -10.15 -5.43 19.58
CA PRO A 106 -9.44 -4.68 18.54
C PRO A 106 -7.94 -4.65 18.82
N LEU A 107 -7.10 -4.83 17.79
CA LEU A 107 -5.63 -4.80 17.91
C LEU A 107 -5.13 -3.49 18.55
N THR A 108 -5.79 -2.37 18.28
CA THR A 108 -5.51 -1.05 18.88
C THR A 108 -5.75 -0.99 20.40
N SER A 109 -6.47 -1.96 20.96
CA SER A 109 -6.84 -2.07 22.38
C SER A 109 -6.15 -3.23 23.11
N VAL A 110 -5.26 -3.96 22.44
CA VAL A 110 -4.40 -5.01 23.04
C VAL A 110 -3.14 -4.32 23.59
N PRO A 111 -2.72 -4.61 24.85
CA PRO A 111 -1.57 -3.96 25.48
C PRO A 111 -0.22 -4.32 24.86
#